data_AF-A0A7S1ACS4-F1
#
_entry.id   AF-A0A7S1ACS4-F1
#
_cell.length_a   1.000
_cell.length_b   1.000
_cell.length_c   1.000
_cell.angle_alpha   90.00
_cell.angle_beta   90.00
_cell.angle_gamma   90.00
#
_symmetry.space_group_name_H-M   'P 1'
#
loop_
_entity.id
_entity.type
_entity.pdbx_description
1 polymer ?
#
loop_
_entity_poly.entity_id
_entity_poly.type
_entity_poly.pdbx_seq_one_letter_code
_entity_poly.pdbx_strand_id
1 'polypeptide(L)'
;IVKVTKVIRLMSMLRIARFVEPLERLGNQYFSEALRLVVNMIALLVLVFWLNHLLGCTWFWIATQSAGESETGFTWRDLDFVPGGPRYRDTVQMFQYLTAFHWAMTQMTPGSMPVQPLNSTERIFNIVCLILGLAFFSSVISSMTATLTQLKMLRQEREKVMLNLEKFLRRKTISREVALSVRKQVTAR
;
A
#
# COMPACT_ATOMS: atom_id res chain seq x y z
N ILE A 1 17.86 -27.78 -8.80
CA ILE A 1 17.80 -26.81 -9.92
C ILE A 1 16.46 -26.05 -9.96
N VAL A 2 15.29 -26.73 -9.96
CA VAL A 2 13.95 -26.08 -9.96
C VAL A 2 13.68 -25.20 -8.72
N LYS A 3 14.28 -25.52 -7.56
CA LYS A 3 14.15 -24.71 -6.32
C LYS A 3 14.85 -23.33 -6.43
N VAL A 4 15.97 -23.25 -7.16
CA VAL A 4 16.79 -22.03 -7.26
C VAL A 4 16.23 -21.05 -8.29
N THR A 5 15.67 -21.55 -9.40
CA THR A 5 15.04 -20.70 -10.43
C THR A 5 13.80 -19.96 -9.93
N LYS A 6 13.02 -20.55 -9.02
CA LYS A 6 11.87 -19.88 -8.38
C LYS A 6 12.30 -18.75 -7.43
N VAL A 7 13.36 -18.96 -6.64
CA VAL A 7 13.93 -17.94 -5.74
C VAL A 7 14.55 -16.77 -6.53
N ILE A 8 15.24 -17.06 -7.65
CA ILE A 8 15.74 -16.02 -8.56
C ILE A 8 14.58 -15.20 -9.15
N ARG A 9 13.42 -15.82 -9.42
CA ARG A 9 12.21 -15.13 -9.89
C ARG A 9 11.64 -14.19 -8.83
N LEU A 10 11.61 -14.61 -7.56
CA LEU A 10 11.20 -13.76 -6.42
C LEU A 10 12.17 -12.57 -6.21
N MET A 11 13.48 -12.77 -6.41
CA MET A 11 14.46 -11.68 -6.39
C MET A 11 14.32 -10.73 -7.58
N SER A 12 13.93 -11.23 -8.76
CA SER A 12 13.66 -10.39 -9.92
C SER A 12 12.41 -9.53 -9.74
N MET A 13 11.47 -9.98 -8.92
CA MET A 13 10.29 -9.21 -8.54
C MET A 13 10.67 -7.98 -7.71
N LEU A 14 11.61 -8.05 -6.74
CA LEU A 14 12.12 -6.89 -5.99
C LEU A 14 12.65 -5.73 -6.87
N ARG A 15 12.94 -5.98 -8.16
CA ARG A 15 13.32 -4.93 -9.12
C ARG A 15 12.16 -3.97 -9.43
N ILE A 16 10.89 -4.35 -9.22
CA ILE A 16 9.72 -3.46 -9.39
C ILE A 16 9.76 -2.26 -8.43
N ALA A 17 10.32 -2.42 -7.22
CA ALA A 17 10.54 -1.30 -6.30
C ALA A 17 11.46 -0.21 -6.91
N ARG A 18 12.36 -0.59 -7.83
CA ARG A 18 13.20 0.38 -8.56
C ARG A 18 12.45 1.18 -9.63
N PHE A 19 11.23 0.76 -10.00
CA PHE A 19 10.38 1.52 -10.94
C PHE A 19 9.47 2.53 -10.23
N VAL A 20 9.44 2.53 -8.89
CA VAL A 20 8.77 3.58 -8.10
C VAL A 20 9.55 4.90 -8.19
N GLU A 21 10.89 4.84 -8.20
CA GLU A 21 11.76 6.02 -8.21
C GLU A 21 11.66 6.86 -9.51
N PRO A 22 11.59 6.28 -10.73
CA PRO A 22 11.33 7.02 -11.96
C PRO A 22 9.94 7.66 -12.02
N LEU A 23 8.92 7.01 -11.43
CA LEU A 23 7.54 7.54 -11.37
C LEU A 23 7.48 8.83 -10.54
N GLU A 24 8.21 8.89 -9.41
CA GLU A 24 8.33 10.12 -8.63
C GLU A 24 9.06 11.25 -9.41
N ARG A 25 10.07 10.90 -10.22
CA ARG A 25 10.82 11.88 -11.03
C ARG A 25 10.01 12.43 -12.21
N LEU A 26 9.22 11.59 -12.89
CA LEU A 26 8.28 12.02 -13.95
C LEU A 26 7.12 12.85 -13.39
N GLY A 27 6.70 12.55 -12.16
CA GLY A 27 5.76 13.33 -11.36
C GLY A 27 6.15 14.81 -11.24
N ASN A 28 7.46 15.08 -11.27
CA ASN A 28 8.03 16.32 -10.78
C ASN A 28 7.99 17.49 -11.78
N GLN A 29 7.82 17.19 -13.07
CA GLN A 29 8.10 18.14 -14.14
C GLN A 29 6.86 18.58 -14.96
N TYR A 30 5.73 17.86 -14.86
CA TYR A 30 4.56 18.09 -15.74
C TYR A 30 3.19 18.13 -15.03
N PHE A 31 3.08 17.73 -13.76
CA PHE A 31 1.79 17.57 -13.11
C PHE A 31 1.49 18.65 -12.06
N SER A 32 0.23 19.09 -12.03
CA SER A 32 -0.30 19.89 -10.91
C SER A 32 -0.14 19.14 -9.58
N GLU A 33 0.01 19.88 -8.48
CA GLU A 33 0.12 19.34 -7.12
C GLU A 33 -0.94 18.26 -6.80
N ALA A 34 -2.17 18.48 -7.26
CA ALA A 34 -3.28 17.55 -7.07
C ALA A 34 -3.08 16.22 -7.84
N LEU A 35 -2.60 16.30 -9.08
CA LEU A 35 -2.35 15.12 -9.91
C LEU A 35 -1.16 14.31 -9.40
N ARG A 36 -0.12 14.97 -8.89
CA ARG A 36 1.00 14.31 -8.22
C ARG A 36 0.56 13.49 -7.00
N LEU A 37 -0.32 14.07 -6.17
CA LEU A 37 -0.89 13.36 -5.02
C LEU A 37 -1.61 12.08 -5.45
N VAL A 38 -2.46 12.17 -6.48
CA VAL A 38 -3.23 11.03 -7.00
C VAL A 38 -2.29 9.94 -7.55
N VAL A 39 -1.26 10.32 -8.32
CA VAL A 39 -0.27 9.37 -8.86
C VAL A 39 0.47 8.64 -7.73
N ASN A 40 0.91 9.37 -6.70
CA ASN A 40 1.58 8.77 -5.55
C ASN A 40 0.67 7.80 -4.79
N MET A 41 -0.61 8.14 -4.60
CA MET A 41 -1.59 7.25 -3.97
C MET A 41 -1.81 5.98 -4.81
N ILE A 42 -1.93 6.09 -6.13
CA ILE A 42 -2.08 4.94 -7.02
C ILE A 42 -0.82 4.06 -6.98
N ALA A 43 0.37 4.65 -7.06
CA ALA A 43 1.63 3.92 -6.99
C ALA A 43 1.77 3.14 -5.68
N LEU A 44 1.36 3.76 -4.56
CA LEU A 44 1.31 3.12 -3.25
C LEU A 44 0.34 1.92 -3.24
N LEU A 45 -0.87 2.06 -3.77
CA LEU A 45 -1.84 0.96 -3.86
C LEU A 45 -1.31 -0.21 -4.71
N VAL A 46 -0.67 0.10 -5.84
CA VAL A 46 -0.03 -0.91 -6.70
C VAL A 46 1.10 -1.62 -5.95
N LEU A 47 1.93 -0.89 -5.21
CA LEU A 47 2.98 -1.46 -4.39
C LEU A 47 2.41 -2.40 -3.31
N VAL A 48 1.36 -1.98 -2.60
CA VAL A 48 0.67 -2.80 -1.58
C VAL A 48 0.12 -4.08 -2.20
N PHE A 49 -0.61 -3.97 -3.31
CA PHE A 49 -1.17 -5.12 -4.02
C PHE A 49 -0.07 -6.11 -4.41
N TRP A 50 1.02 -5.58 -4.96
CA TRP A 50 2.13 -6.37 -5.46
C TRP A 50 2.91 -7.07 -4.33
N LEU A 51 3.19 -6.39 -3.22
CA LEU A 51 3.81 -7.00 -2.04
C LEU A 51 2.93 -8.14 -1.49
N ASN A 52 1.62 -7.94 -1.41
CA ASN A 52 0.68 -8.98 -0.98
C ASN A 52 0.65 -10.18 -1.92
N HIS A 53 0.76 -9.96 -3.24
CA HIS A 53 0.90 -11.04 -4.21
C HIS A 53 2.18 -11.86 -3.95
N LEU A 54 3.32 -11.21 -3.69
CA LEU A 54 4.56 -11.91 -3.36
C LEU A 54 4.47 -12.71 -2.07
N LEU A 55 3.95 -12.10 -1.01
CA LEU A 55 3.80 -12.76 0.29
C LEU A 55 2.83 -13.94 0.20
N GLY A 56 1.67 -13.75 -0.45
CA GLY A 56 0.67 -14.80 -0.65
C GLY A 56 1.17 -15.95 -1.53
N CYS A 57 1.88 -15.65 -2.63
CA CYS A 57 2.49 -16.69 -3.47
C CYS A 57 3.61 -17.44 -2.75
N THR A 58 4.42 -16.75 -1.94
CA THR A 58 5.46 -17.38 -1.12
C THR A 58 4.83 -18.27 -0.05
N TRP A 59 3.75 -17.82 0.59
CA TRP A 59 2.98 -18.59 1.55
C TRP A 59 2.38 -19.87 0.96
N PHE A 60 1.75 -19.75 -0.20
CA PHE A 60 1.24 -20.89 -0.95
C PHE A 60 2.37 -21.85 -1.32
N TRP A 61 3.52 -21.32 -1.78
CA TRP A 61 4.68 -22.12 -2.12
C TRP A 61 5.24 -22.89 -0.92
N ILE A 62 5.38 -22.27 0.25
CA ILE A 62 5.81 -22.93 1.49
C ILE A 62 4.90 -24.12 1.80
N ALA A 63 3.58 -23.93 1.79
CA ALA A 63 2.64 -25.01 2.05
C ALA A 63 2.70 -26.14 1.01
N THR A 64 2.97 -25.84 -0.26
CA THR A 64 3.17 -26.90 -1.27
C THR A 64 4.46 -27.71 -1.04
N GLN A 65 5.50 -27.09 -0.49
CA GLN A 65 6.79 -27.74 -0.26
C GLN A 65 6.81 -28.53 1.06
N SER A 66 6.09 -28.07 2.07
CA SER A 66 6.03 -28.69 3.40
C SER A 66 4.95 -29.77 3.52
N ALA A 67 4.16 -30.02 2.47
CA ALA A 67 3.09 -31.00 2.47
C ALA A 67 3.61 -32.43 2.73
N GLY A 68 3.27 -33.01 3.88
CA GLY A 68 3.67 -34.36 4.28
C GLY A 68 5.12 -34.51 4.76
N GLU A 69 5.95 -33.47 4.64
CA GLU A 69 7.35 -33.45 5.11
C GLU A 69 7.55 -32.56 6.35
N SER A 70 6.52 -31.80 6.79
CA SER A 70 6.59 -30.97 7.99
C SER A 70 6.58 -31.79 9.28
N GLU A 71 7.08 -31.23 10.39
CA GLU A 71 7.09 -31.95 11.66
C GLU A 71 5.68 -32.28 12.19
N THR A 72 4.67 -31.51 11.79
CA THR A 72 3.26 -31.78 12.13
C THR A 72 2.56 -32.65 11.09
N GLY A 73 3.17 -32.85 9.91
CA GLY A 73 2.54 -33.50 8.75
C GLY A 73 1.48 -32.65 8.04
N PHE A 74 1.13 -31.49 8.59
CA PHE A 74 0.07 -30.61 8.07
C PHE A 74 0.59 -29.23 7.65
N THR A 75 -0.17 -28.63 6.75
CA THR A 75 0.02 -27.27 6.24
C THR A 75 -1.31 -26.53 6.30
N TRP A 76 -1.30 -25.20 6.15
CA TRP A 76 -2.55 -24.44 6.15
C TRP A 76 -3.57 -24.91 5.10
N ARG A 77 -3.10 -25.54 4.01
CA ARG A 77 -3.94 -26.11 2.95
C ARG A 77 -4.73 -27.33 3.40
N ASP A 78 -4.34 -27.98 4.49
CA ASP A 78 -5.02 -29.14 5.06
C ASP A 78 -6.12 -28.74 6.07
N LEU A 79 -6.30 -27.44 6.34
CA LEU A 79 -7.42 -26.93 7.13
C LEU A 79 -8.74 -27.07 6.37
N ASP A 80 -9.81 -27.36 7.11
CA ASP A 80 -11.17 -27.27 6.59
C ASP A 80 -11.61 -25.80 6.61
N PHE A 81 -12.15 -25.30 5.49
CA PHE A 81 -12.64 -23.91 5.43
C PHE A 81 -14.04 -23.75 6.05
N VAL A 82 -14.73 -24.87 6.30
CA VAL A 82 -15.92 -25.00 7.14
C VAL A 82 -15.67 -26.20 8.06
N PRO A 83 -16.00 -26.14 9.37
CA PRO A 83 -15.80 -27.29 10.27
C PRO A 83 -16.43 -28.58 9.72
N GLY A 84 -15.61 -29.61 9.49
CA GLY A 84 -16.04 -30.89 8.90
C GLY A 84 -16.34 -30.83 7.39
N GLY A 85 -16.03 -29.71 6.74
CA GLY A 85 -16.18 -29.50 5.30
C GLY A 85 -14.94 -29.91 4.50
N PRO A 86 -14.84 -29.48 3.23
CA PRO A 86 -13.69 -29.78 2.40
C PRO A 86 -12.46 -28.99 2.86
N ARG A 87 -11.27 -29.53 2.60
CA ARG A 87 -10.00 -28.85 2.88
C ARG A 87 -9.69 -27.84 1.80
N TYR A 88 -8.92 -26.79 2.14
CA TYR A 88 -8.47 -25.81 1.14
C TYR A 88 -7.74 -26.46 -0.04
N ARG A 89 -6.91 -27.49 0.20
CA ARG A 89 -6.17 -28.22 -0.85
C ARG A 89 -7.06 -28.83 -1.93
N ASP A 90 -8.30 -29.19 -1.60
CA ASP A 90 -9.23 -29.89 -2.49
C ASP A 90 -10.14 -28.92 -3.27
N THR A 91 -9.98 -27.62 -3.05
CA THR A 91 -10.74 -26.56 -3.75
C THR A 91 -10.08 -26.13 -5.07
N VAL A 92 -10.80 -25.35 -5.87
CA VAL A 92 -10.26 -24.75 -7.10
C VAL A 92 -9.03 -23.86 -6.83
N GLN A 93 -8.06 -23.86 -7.73
CA GLN A 93 -6.79 -23.13 -7.55
C GLN A 93 -7.00 -21.62 -7.33
N MET A 94 -7.99 -21.02 -7.98
CA MET A 94 -8.35 -19.61 -7.78
C MET A 94 -8.75 -19.32 -6.33
N PHE A 95 -9.50 -20.22 -5.69
CA PHE A 95 -9.89 -20.06 -4.29
C PHE A 95 -8.67 -20.14 -3.39
N GLN A 96 -7.79 -21.13 -3.59
CA GLN A 96 -6.55 -21.24 -2.80
C GLN A 96 -5.64 -20.01 -2.96
N TYR A 97 -5.54 -19.45 -4.18
CA TYR A 97 -4.80 -18.22 -4.46
C TYR A 97 -5.40 -17.02 -3.71
N LEU A 98 -6.71 -16.81 -3.81
CA LEU A 98 -7.40 -15.70 -3.13
C LEU A 98 -7.33 -15.83 -1.61
N THR A 99 -7.40 -17.06 -1.07
CA THR A 99 -7.19 -17.33 0.36
C THR A 99 -5.78 -16.93 0.81
N ALA A 100 -4.75 -17.35 0.05
CA ALA A 100 -3.36 -17.00 0.38
C ALA A 100 -3.08 -15.50 0.23
N PHE A 101 -3.69 -14.85 -0.77
CA PHE A 101 -3.62 -13.40 -0.96
C PHE A 101 -4.34 -12.64 0.16
N HIS A 102 -5.51 -13.10 0.60
CA HIS A 102 -6.23 -12.51 1.73
C HIS A 102 -5.43 -12.65 3.03
N TRP A 103 -4.86 -13.83 3.29
CA TRP A 103 -3.96 -14.03 4.43
C TRP A 103 -2.76 -13.08 4.38
N ALA A 104 -2.16 -12.84 3.20
CA ALA A 104 -1.06 -11.88 3.09
C ALA A 104 -1.52 -10.46 3.43
N MET A 105 -2.70 -10.04 2.95
CA MET A 105 -3.28 -8.73 3.26
C MET A 105 -3.46 -8.54 4.77
N THR A 106 -3.87 -9.58 5.51
CA THR A 106 -4.03 -9.50 6.97
C THR A 106 -2.71 -9.41 7.74
N GLN A 107 -1.56 -9.69 7.11
CA GLN A 107 -0.25 -9.47 7.75
C GLN A 107 0.17 -8.01 7.70
N MET A 108 -0.31 -7.25 6.71
CA MET A 108 -0.01 -5.83 6.52
C MET A 108 -1.12 -4.92 7.06
N THR A 109 -2.35 -5.40 7.09
CA THR A 109 -3.53 -4.65 7.52
C THR A 109 -4.27 -5.41 8.60
N PRO A 110 -4.89 -4.72 9.58
CA PRO A 110 -5.75 -5.40 10.55
C PRO A 110 -6.90 -6.10 9.83
N GLY A 111 -6.95 -7.42 9.92
CA GLY A 111 -7.99 -8.23 9.29
C GLY A 111 -8.13 -9.58 9.97
N SER A 112 -9.33 -10.13 10.00
CA SER A 112 -9.59 -11.46 10.53
C SER A 112 -9.37 -12.50 9.45
N MET A 113 -8.58 -13.53 9.75
CA MET A 113 -8.30 -14.62 8.83
C MET A 113 -8.39 -15.98 9.56
N PRO A 114 -9.21 -16.93 9.09
CA PRO A 114 -9.33 -18.26 9.72
C PRO A 114 -8.13 -19.16 9.44
N VAL A 115 -7.32 -18.84 8.44
CA VAL A 115 -6.13 -19.60 8.05
C VAL A 115 -4.96 -19.25 8.96
N GLN A 116 -4.35 -20.27 9.57
CA GLN A 116 -3.26 -20.15 10.53
C GLN A 116 -2.10 -21.09 10.17
N PRO A 117 -0.85 -20.77 10.54
CA PRO A 117 0.30 -21.66 10.35
C PRO A 117 0.14 -22.96 11.15
N LEU A 118 0.41 -24.10 10.54
CA LEU A 118 0.34 -25.43 11.17
C LEU A 118 1.69 -26.11 11.40
N ASN A 119 2.79 -25.51 10.95
CA ASN A 119 4.15 -26.00 11.19
C ASN A 119 5.13 -24.85 11.43
N SER A 120 6.34 -25.17 11.87
CA SER A 120 7.37 -24.19 12.26
C SER A 120 7.84 -23.33 11.09
N THR A 121 7.97 -23.90 9.89
CA THR A 121 8.39 -23.14 8.69
C THR A 121 7.33 -22.09 8.36
N GLU A 122 6.07 -22.50 8.33
CA GLU A 122 4.92 -21.63 8.16
C GLU A 122 4.86 -20.54 9.25
N ARG A 123 5.10 -20.92 10.50
CA ARG A 123 5.00 -20.01 11.65
C ARG A 123 6.12 -18.97 11.68
N ILE A 124 7.36 -19.36 11.36
CA ILE A 124 8.50 -18.44 11.23
C ILE A 124 8.22 -17.43 10.12
N PHE A 125 7.75 -17.89 8.95
CA PHE A 125 7.41 -16.98 7.85
C PHE A 125 6.29 -16.01 8.25
N ASN A 126 5.24 -16.49 8.92
CA ASN A 126 4.16 -15.64 9.45
C ASN A 126 4.67 -14.56 10.42
N ILE A 127 5.55 -14.92 11.36
CA ILE A 127 6.15 -13.97 12.32
C ILE A 127 6.94 -12.87 11.58
N VAL A 128 7.76 -13.26 10.61
CA VAL A 128 8.52 -12.30 9.78
C VAL A 128 7.58 -11.37 9.02
N CYS A 129 6.50 -11.90 8.42
CA CYS A 129 5.50 -11.11 7.71
C CYS A 129 4.79 -10.12 8.63
N LEU A 130 4.45 -10.50 9.86
CA LEU A 130 3.81 -9.60 10.83
C LEU A 130 4.71 -8.42 11.21
N ILE A 131 5.99 -8.67 11.47
CA ILE A 131 6.96 -7.62 11.83
C ILE A 131 7.15 -6.65 10.65
N LEU A 132 7.39 -7.19 9.45
CA LEU A 132 7.60 -6.37 8.24
C LEU A 132 6.31 -5.64 7.83
N GLY A 133 5.16 -6.29 7.96
CA GLY A 133 3.85 -5.73 7.65
C GLY A 133 3.51 -4.55 8.56
N LEU A 134 3.75 -4.69 9.87
CA LEU A 134 3.58 -3.60 10.84
C LEU A 134 4.49 -2.40 10.50
N ALA A 135 5.78 -2.64 10.25
CA ALA A 135 6.72 -1.58 9.92
C ALA A 135 6.33 -0.88 8.60
N PHE A 136 5.99 -1.64 7.58
CA PHE A 136 5.57 -1.11 6.28
C PHE A 136 4.28 -0.29 6.40
N PHE A 137 3.22 -0.86 6.99
CA PHE A 137 1.92 -0.18 7.11
C PHE A 137 2.01 1.12 7.93
N SER A 138 2.78 1.10 9.03
CA SER A 138 3.05 2.30 9.82
C SER A 138 3.78 3.37 9.01
N SER A 139 4.76 2.98 8.20
CA SER A 139 5.50 3.92 7.33
C SER A 139 4.59 4.54 6.27
N VAL A 140 3.70 3.74 5.68
CA VAL A 140 2.71 4.21 4.70
C VAL A 140 1.77 5.25 5.31
N ILE A 141 1.17 4.94 6.47
CA ILE A 141 0.28 5.90 7.18
C ILE A 141 1.04 7.18 7.52
N SER A 142 2.27 7.07 8.02
CA SER A 142 3.10 8.22 8.37
C SER A 142 3.36 9.12 7.15
N SER A 143 3.76 8.52 6.02
CA SER A 143 3.98 9.25 4.76
C SER A 143 2.72 9.96 4.27
N MET A 144 1.57 9.26 4.24
CA MET A 144 0.29 9.85 3.85
C MET A 144 -0.11 11.01 4.77
N THR A 145 0.08 10.84 6.08
CA THR A 145 -0.23 11.88 7.07
C THR A 145 0.65 13.12 6.88
N ALA A 146 1.95 12.93 6.60
CA ALA A 146 2.87 14.02 6.30
C ALA A 146 2.45 14.79 5.04
N THR A 147 2.11 14.10 3.95
CA THR A 147 1.64 14.73 2.71
C THR A 147 0.33 15.51 2.93
N LEU A 148 -0.64 14.93 3.64
CA LEU A 148 -1.89 15.61 3.98
C LEU A 148 -1.66 16.86 4.84
N THR A 149 -0.70 16.79 5.76
CA THR A 149 -0.33 17.93 6.61
C THR A 149 0.30 19.04 5.79
N GLN A 150 1.22 18.73 4.87
CA GLN A 150 1.81 19.69 3.95
C GLN A 150 0.75 20.38 3.07
N LEU A 151 -0.20 19.61 2.52
CA LEU A 151 -1.30 20.16 1.73
C LEU A 151 -2.20 21.11 2.54
N LYS A 152 -2.48 20.78 3.81
CA LYS A 152 -3.22 21.67 4.71
C LYS A 152 -2.45 22.95 5.00
N MET A 153 -1.14 22.88 5.24
CA MET A 153 -0.30 24.06 5.48
C MET A 153 -0.26 24.99 4.26
N LEU A 154 -0.08 24.46 3.05
CA LEU A 154 -0.11 25.26 1.82
C LEU A 154 -1.46 25.94 1.62
N ARG A 155 -2.56 25.24 1.90
CA ARG A 155 -3.91 25.82 1.82
C ARG A 155 -4.11 26.94 2.84
N GLN A 156 -3.66 26.74 4.07
CA GLN A 156 -3.72 27.74 5.15
C GLN A 156 -2.87 28.98 4.83
N GLU A 157 -1.68 28.80 4.26
CA GLU A 157 -0.83 29.91 3.84
C GLU A 157 -1.49 30.73 2.72
N ARG A 158 -2.05 30.04 1.70
CA ARG A 158 -2.81 30.71 0.63
C ARG A 158 -3.99 31.50 1.20
N GLU A 159 -4.74 30.93 2.14
CA GLU A 159 -5.85 31.60 2.81
C GLU A 159 -5.39 32.83 3.61
N LYS A 160 -4.27 32.72 4.33
CA LYS A 160 -3.67 33.84 5.09
C LYS A 160 -3.23 34.97 4.16
N VAL A 161 -2.62 34.66 3.01
CA VAL A 161 -2.26 35.66 1.99
C VAL A 161 -3.49 36.38 1.47
N MET A 162 -4.56 35.64 1.14
CA MET A 162 -5.82 36.24 0.67
C MET A 162 -6.47 37.14 1.73
N LEU A 163 -6.50 36.71 3.00
CA LEU A 163 -7.01 37.51 4.11
C LEU A 163 -6.20 38.79 4.31
N ASN A 164 -4.87 38.72 4.20
CA ASN A 164 -4.01 39.89 4.33
C ASN A 164 -4.20 40.87 3.16
N LEU A 165 -4.36 40.36 1.94
CA LEU A 165 -4.70 41.17 0.76
C LEU A 165 -6.03 41.90 0.97
N GLU A 166 -7.07 41.21 1.43
CA GLU A 166 -8.37 41.83 1.71
C GLU A 166 -8.28 42.92 2.78
N LYS A 167 -7.52 42.68 3.86
CA LYS A 167 -7.25 43.71 4.89
C LYS A 167 -6.53 44.92 4.30
N PHE A 168 -5.54 44.72 3.43
CA PHE A 168 -4.80 45.80 2.78
C PHE A 168 -5.71 46.64 1.88
N LEU A 169 -6.49 46.00 1.00
CA LEU A 169 -7.41 46.68 0.08
C LEU A 169 -8.47 47.50 0.83
N ARG A 170 -9.01 46.95 1.93
CA ARG A 170 -9.94 47.67 2.82
C ARG A 170 -9.28 48.88 3.47
N ARG A 171 -8.06 48.75 4.01
CA ARG A 171 -7.33 49.86 4.66
C ARG A 171 -7.01 51.01 3.70
N LYS A 172 -6.76 50.71 2.43
CA LYS A 172 -6.48 51.72 1.40
C LYS A 172 -7.73 52.26 0.72
N THR A 173 -8.94 51.91 1.20
CA THR A 173 -10.23 52.34 0.65
C THR A 173 -10.31 52.17 -0.88
N ILE A 174 -9.76 51.07 -1.38
CA ILE A 174 -9.78 50.73 -2.80
C ILE A 174 -11.23 50.45 -3.20
N SER A 175 -11.66 50.95 -4.36
CA SER A 175 -13.02 50.71 -4.87
C SER A 175 -13.27 49.20 -5.01
N ARG A 176 -14.52 48.79 -4.76
CA ARG A 176 -14.90 47.37 -4.73
C ARG A 176 -14.58 46.66 -6.05
N GLU A 177 -14.72 47.37 -7.17
CA GLU A 177 -14.45 46.88 -8.51
C GLU A 177 -12.96 46.53 -8.72
N VAL A 178 -12.07 47.44 -8.31
CA VAL A 178 -10.62 47.22 -8.39
C VAL A 178 -10.19 46.11 -7.43
N ALA A 179 -10.73 46.08 -6.21
CA ALA A 179 -10.45 45.02 -5.23
C ALA A 179 -10.85 43.62 -5.74
N LEU A 180 -12.00 43.50 -6.39
CA LEU A 180 -12.46 42.26 -7.00
C LEU A 180 -11.57 41.83 -8.18
N SER A 181 -11.16 42.79 -9.02
CA SER A 181 -10.24 42.53 -10.13
C SER A 181 -8.89 41.99 -9.63
N VAL A 182 -8.30 42.66 -8.63
CA VAL A 182 -7.04 42.22 -7.99
C VAL A 182 -7.19 40.84 -7.36
N ARG A 183 -8.27 40.57 -6.63
CA ARG A 183 -8.54 39.25 -6.03
C ARG A 183 -8.61 38.15 -7.10
N LYS A 184 -9.31 38.42 -8.20
CA LYS A 184 -9.45 37.47 -9.32
C LYS A 184 -8.10 37.19 -9.98
N GLN A 185 -7.27 38.21 -10.17
CA GLN A 185 -5.93 38.07 -10.74
C GLN A 185 -4.98 37.28 -9.84
N VAL A 186 -5.03 37.50 -8.52
CA VAL A 186 -4.22 36.75 -7.53
C VAL A 186 -4.68 35.30 -7.38
N THR A 187 -5.98 35.02 -7.54
CA THR A 187 -6.52 33.65 -7.45
C THR A 187 -6.25 32.82 -8.70
N ALA A 188 -6.12 33.49 -9.86
CA ALA A 188 -5.86 32.86 -11.15
C ALA A 188 -4.37 32.57 -11.44
N ARG A 189 -3.46 33.16 -10.66
CA ARG A 189 -2.06 32.75 -10.57
C ARG A 189 -1.93 31.54 -9.65
#